data_AF-A0A7S3NHD3-F1
#
_entry.id   AF-A0A7S3NHD3-F1
#
_cell.length_a   1.000
_cell.length_b   1.000
_cell.length_c   1.000
_cell.angle_alpha   90.00
_cell.angle_beta   90.00
_cell.angle_gamma   90.00
#
_symmetry.space_group_name_H-M   'P 1'
#
loop_
_entity.id
_entity.type
_entity.pdbx_description
1 polymer ?
#
loop_
_entity_poly.entity_id
_entity_poly.type
_entity_poly.pdbx_seq_one_letter_code
_entity_poly.pdbx_strand_id
1 'polypeptide(L)'
;MKKEFSEDAKDLIVKLLEPKPSLRIGHGPDGAKNIKQHPFFSQIDWEQLYNKAIEPPFVPVVQNDEDISQIDTLFTKELPQETPVVSKLKDHEKAQNHFGGFTFERRDILSMQNKLQETKSKSSKSKK
;
A
#
# COMPACT_ATOMS: atom_id res chain seq x y z
N MET A 1 21.56 4.66 23.22
CA MET A 1 20.49 3.73 22.77
C MET A 1 20.35 2.60 23.77
N LYS A 2 19.12 2.09 24.01
CA LYS A 2 18.89 0.98 24.95
C LYS A 2 19.73 -0.25 24.56
N LYS A 3 20.10 -1.08 25.55
CA LYS A 3 20.86 -2.34 25.36
C LYS A 3 20.12 -3.41 24.53
N GLU A 4 18.87 -3.16 24.15
CA GLU A 4 17.97 -4.11 23.47
C GLU A 4 18.22 -4.24 21.96
N PHE A 5 18.85 -3.26 21.32
CA PHE A 5 19.12 -3.31 19.88
C PHE A 5 20.45 -4.00 19.56
N SER A 6 20.50 -4.78 18.47
CA SER A 6 21.75 -5.25 17.88
C SER A 6 22.61 -4.09 17.38
N GLU A 7 23.93 -4.29 17.25
CA GLU A 7 24.82 -3.25 16.72
C GLU A 7 24.44 -2.83 15.30
N ASP A 8 24.10 -3.80 14.43
CA ASP A 8 23.62 -3.52 13.08
C ASP A 8 22.33 -2.68 13.06
N ALA A 9 21.43 -2.91 14.01
CA ALA A 9 20.20 -2.11 14.13
C ALA A 9 20.51 -0.67 14.57
N LYS A 10 21.41 -0.50 15.55
CA LYS A 10 21.83 0.83 16.01
C LYS A 10 22.51 1.61 14.89
N ASP A 11 23.43 0.98 14.18
CA ASP A 11 24.15 1.59 13.05
C ASP A 11 23.19 2.01 11.94
N LEU A 12 22.24 1.14 11.57
CA LEU A 12 21.22 1.47 10.58
C LEU A 12 20.39 2.70 11.01
N ILE A 13 19.93 2.74 12.26
CA ILE A 13 19.13 3.86 12.79
C ILE A 13 19.92 5.16 12.74
N VAL A 14 21.19 5.17 13.15
CA VAL A 14 22.05 6.37 13.08
C VAL A 14 22.17 6.86 11.65
N LYS A 15 22.44 5.96 10.70
CA LYS A 15 22.61 6.31 9.28
C LYS A 15 21.32 6.79 8.62
N LEU A 16 20.16 6.24 9.01
CA LEU A 16 18.85 6.68 8.52
C LEU A 16 18.44 8.04 9.12
N LEU A 17 18.83 8.31 10.36
CA LEU A 17 18.52 9.55 11.08
C LEU A 17 19.63 10.60 10.98
N GLU A 18 20.53 10.47 10.00
CA GLU A 18 21.57 11.47 9.73
C GLU A 18 20.93 12.85 9.44
N PRO A 19 21.28 13.88 10.24
CA PRO A 19 20.70 15.21 10.11
C PRO A 19 20.93 15.85 8.75
N LYS A 20 22.11 15.64 8.13
CA LYS A 20 22.40 16.17 6.80
C LYS A 20 21.85 15.23 5.72
N PRO A 21 20.84 15.62 4.92
CA PRO A 21 20.21 14.71 3.96
C PRO A 21 21.17 14.11 2.94
N SER A 22 22.24 14.83 2.56
CA SER A 22 23.26 14.35 1.63
C SER A 22 24.15 13.24 2.20
N LEU A 23 24.22 13.09 3.52
CA LEU A 23 25.00 12.06 4.20
C LEU A 23 24.14 10.87 4.65
N ARG A 24 22.82 10.99 4.58
CA ARG A 24 21.88 9.96 5.01
C ARG A 24 21.95 8.74 4.11
N ILE A 25 22.00 7.54 4.70
CA ILE A 25 21.87 6.31 3.91
C ILE A 25 20.52 6.31 3.19
N GLY A 26 20.51 6.00 1.90
CA GLY A 26 19.31 6.18 1.07
C GLY A 26 19.33 7.45 0.21
N HIS A 27 20.29 8.35 0.40
CA HIS A 27 20.51 9.49 -0.49
C HIS A 27 21.20 9.08 -1.81
N GLY A 28 20.90 9.82 -2.88
CA GLY A 28 21.55 9.68 -4.20
C GLY A 28 20.99 8.54 -5.06
N PRO A 29 21.54 8.35 -6.27
CA PRO A 29 21.07 7.35 -7.24
C PRO A 29 21.10 5.90 -6.72
N ASP A 30 22.09 5.57 -5.88
CA ASP A 30 22.25 4.25 -5.26
C ASP A 30 21.54 4.13 -3.90
N GLY A 31 20.71 5.11 -3.52
CA GLY A 31 20.13 5.20 -2.18
C GLY A 31 19.48 3.90 -1.69
N ALA A 32 18.52 3.37 -2.48
CA ALA A 32 17.84 2.12 -2.13
C ALA A 32 18.80 0.92 -2.08
N LYS A 33 19.80 0.87 -2.97
CA LYS A 33 20.80 -0.20 -3.00
C LYS A 33 21.65 -0.20 -1.72
N ASN A 34 22.08 0.98 -1.27
CA ASN A 34 22.87 1.12 -0.05
C ASN A 34 22.09 0.68 1.20
N ILE A 35 20.79 0.98 1.27
CA ILE A 35 19.93 0.47 2.35
C ILE A 35 19.85 -1.06 2.28
N LYS A 36 19.57 -1.62 1.10
CA LYS A 36 19.42 -3.07 0.90
C LYS A 36 20.69 -3.87 1.25
N GLN A 37 21.87 -3.27 1.07
CA GLN A 37 23.17 -3.88 1.34
C GLN A 37 23.62 -3.73 2.80
N HIS A 38 22.86 -3.02 3.65
CA HIS A 38 23.22 -2.84 5.05
C HIS A 38 23.23 -4.19 5.80
N PRO A 39 24.20 -4.46 6.70
CA PRO A 39 24.30 -5.73 7.44
C PRO A 39 23.03 -6.14 8.19
N PHE A 40 22.27 -5.16 8.68
CA PHE A 40 20.96 -5.38 9.30
C PHE A 40 19.98 -6.18 8.43
N PHE A 41 20.06 -6.04 7.10
CA PHE A 41 19.21 -6.77 6.14
C PHE A 41 19.93 -7.94 5.46
N SER A 42 21.06 -8.41 5.99
CA SER A 42 21.87 -9.48 5.39
C SER A 42 21.11 -10.81 5.19
N GLN A 43 20.06 -11.05 5.98
CA GLN A 43 19.22 -12.25 5.89
C GLN A 43 18.07 -12.13 4.88
N ILE A 44 17.86 -10.95 4.28
CA ILE A 44 16.76 -10.71 3.35
C ILE A 44 17.22 -11.01 1.91
N ASP A 45 16.57 -11.99 1.29
CA ASP A 45 16.56 -12.10 -0.17
C ASP A 45 15.54 -11.12 -0.75
N TRP A 46 16.04 -10.05 -1.36
CA TRP A 46 15.21 -8.98 -1.91
C TRP A 46 14.36 -9.38 -3.12
N GLU A 47 14.80 -10.39 -3.87
CA GLU A 47 14.05 -10.90 -5.02
C GLU A 47 12.88 -11.77 -4.55
N GLN A 48 13.14 -12.67 -3.59
CA GLN A 48 12.09 -13.47 -2.96
C GLN A 48 11.08 -12.59 -2.22
N LEU A 49 11.54 -11.55 -1.52
CA LEU A 49 10.65 -10.59 -0.86
C LEU A 49 9.74 -9.89 -1.86
N TYR A 50 10.30 -9.41 -2.98
CA TYR A 50 9.54 -8.74 -4.04
C TYR A 50 8.46 -9.65 -4.64
N ASN A 51 8.81 -10.92 -4.85
CA ASN A 51 7.90 -11.94 -5.37
C ASN A 51 6.94 -12.51 -4.30
N LYS A 52 6.93 -11.96 -3.08
CA LYS A 52 6.11 -12.42 -1.94
C LYS A 52 6.33 -13.91 -1.62
N ALA A 53 7.54 -14.41 -1.86
CA ALA A 53 7.92 -15.81 -1.60
C ALA A 53 8.44 -16.03 -0.17
N ILE A 54 8.74 -14.96 0.57
CA ILE A 54 9.12 -15.03 1.98
C ILE A 54 7.85 -15.03 2.84
N GLU A 55 7.74 -15.99 3.75
CA GLU A 55 6.66 -16.03 4.73
C GLU A 55 6.74 -14.82 5.66
N PRO A 56 5.65 -14.04 5.83
CA PRO A 56 5.66 -12.90 6.73
C PRO A 56 5.73 -13.40 8.19
N PRO A 57 6.49 -12.70 9.07
CA PRO A 57 6.63 -13.10 10.48
C PRO A 57 5.33 -12.98 11.29
N PHE A 58 4.32 -12.28 10.74
CA PHE A 58 3.01 -12.12 11.33
C PHE A 58 1.94 -12.17 10.23
N VAL A 59 0.97 -13.05 10.40
CA VAL A 59 -0.23 -13.14 9.57
C VAL A 59 -1.42 -12.72 10.44
N PRO A 60 -2.11 -11.60 10.15
CA PRO A 60 -3.26 -11.19 10.92
C PRO A 60 -4.40 -12.20 10.76
N VAL A 61 -5.16 -12.42 11.83
CA VAL A 61 -6.34 -13.28 11.80
C VAL A 61 -7.48 -12.51 11.13
N VAL A 62 -8.03 -13.08 10.06
CA VAL A 62 -9.18 -12.56 9.31
C VAL A 62 -10.26 -13.63 9.34
N GLN A 63 -11.44 -13.29 9.85
CA GLN A 63 -12.53 -14.24 10.05
C GLN A 63 -13.34 -14.50 8.77
N ASN A 64 -13.59 -13.45 7.98
CA ASN A 64 -14.37 -13.49 6.76
C ASN A 64 -14.12 -12.22 5.91
N ASP A 65 -14.76 -12.15 4.74
CA ASP A 65 -14.59 -11.06 3.76
C ASP A 65 -15.07 -9.67 4.26
N GLU A 66 -15.89 -9.63 5.32
CA GLU A 66 -16.43 -8.40 5.94
C GLU A 66 -15.75 -8.10 7.29
N ASP A 67 -14.66 -8.78 7.63
CA ASP A 67 -13.98 -8.61 8.92
C ASP A 67 -13.30 -7.23 9.03
N ILE A 68 -13.81 -6.41 9.96
CA ILE A 68 -13.30 -5.08 10.30
C ILE A 68 -12.59 -5.03 11.66
N SER A 69 -12.28 -6.18 12.26
CA SER A 69 -11.70 -6.26 13.62
C SER A 69 -10.31 -5.63 13.75
N GLN A 70 -9.59 -5.49 12.64
CA GLN A 70 -8.27 -4.82 12.58
C GLN A 70 -8.39 -3.30 12.35
N ILE A 71 -9.60 -2.77 12.20
CA ILE A 71 -9.87 -1.33 12.05
C ILE A 71 -10.28 -0.77 13.41
N ASP A 72 -9.79 0.42 13.76
CA ASP A 72 -10.15 1.07 15.01
C ASP A 72 -11.67 1.28 15.11
N THR A 73 -12.22 0.93 16.28
CA THR A 73 -13.65 1.09 16.59
C THR A 73 -14.13 2.53 16.52
N LEU A 74 -13.24 3.52 16.58
CA LEU A 74 -13.60 4.91 16.32
C LEU A 74 -14.27 5.06 14.95
N PHE A 75 -13.75 4.39 13.92
CA PHE A 75 -14.25 4.50 12.55
C PHE A 75 -15.37 3.51 12.26
N THR A 76 -15.29 2.27 12.76
CA THR A 76 -16.30 1.24 12.47
C THR A 76 -17.64 1.48 13.16
N LYS A 77 -17.68 2.39 14.15
CA LYS A 77 -18.92 2.87 14.77
C LYS A 77 -19.58 4.03 14.01
N GLU A 78 -18.85 4.70 13.12
CA GLU A 78 -19.43 5.75 12.29
C GLU A 78 -20.32 5.12 11.21
N LEU A 79 -21.38 5.84 10.84
CA LEU A 79 -22.21 5.42 9.72
C LEU A 79 -21.41 5.60 8.42
N PRO A 80 -21.37 4.60 7.52
CA PRO A 80 -20.67 4.71 6.24
C PRO A 80 -21.46 5.62 5.29
N GLN A 81 -21.43 6.92 5.57
CA GLN A 81 -22.20 7.94 4.86
C GLN A 81 -21.33 9.17 4.60
N GLU A 82 -21.46 9.72 3.40
CA GLU A 82 -20.85 10.98 3.02
C GLU A 82 -21.39 12.14 3.87
N THR A 83 -20.49 12.99 4.35
CA THR A 83 -20.90 14.22 5.03
C THR A 83 -21.53 15.17 4.01
N PRO A 84 -22.75 15.68 4.22
CA PRO A 84 -23.39 16.57 3.27
C PRO A 84 -22.61 17.88 3.13
N VAL A 85 -22.40 18.32 1.89
CA VAL A 85 -21.74 19.60 1.62
C VAL A 85 -22.67 20.75 2.01
N VAL A 86 -22.31 21.47 3.08
CA VAL A 86 -23.09 22.60 3.62
C VAL A 86 -22.85 23.91 2.87
N SER A 87 -21.74 24.04 2.16
CA SER A 87 -21.38 25.25 1.41
C SER A 87 -21.80 25.14 -0.05
N LYS A 88 -22.73 25.99 -0.48
CA LYS A 88 -22.89 26.32 -1.90
C LYS A 88 -21.66 27.12 -2.31
N LEU A 89 -20.59 26.45 -2.74
CA LEU A 89 -19.44 27.11 -3.35
C LEU A 89 -19.97 27.93 -4.53
N LYS A 90 -19.84 29.26 -4.45
CA LYS A 90 -20.42 30.20 -5.41
C LYS A 90 -19.92 29.99 -6.84
N ASP A 91 -18.80 29.27 -7.00
CA ASP A 91 -18.11 28.99 -8.26
C ASP A 91 -17.96 27.48 -8.55
N HIS A 92 -18.95 26.66 -8.20
CA HIS A 92 -18.92 25.19 -8.36
C HIS A 92 -18.50 24.74 -9.77
N GLU A 93 -19.00 25.38 -10.83
CA GLU A 93 -18.63 25.03 -12.21
C GLU A 93 -17.17 25.33 -12.54
N LYS A 94 -16.66 26.48 -12.06
CA LYS A 94 -15.26 26.87 -12.29
C LYS A 94 -14.30 25.97 -11.51
N ALA A 95 -14.71 25.52 -10.32
CA ALA A 95 -13.97 24.55 -9.51
C ALA A 95 -13.98 23.14 -10.12
N GLN A 96 -15.11 22.70 -10.70
CA GLN A 96 -15.22 21.38 -11.32
C GLN A 96 -14.27 21.22 -12.51
N ASN A 97 -14.02 22.31 -13.25
CA ASN A 97 -13.07 22.32 -14.37
C ASN A 97 -11.60 22.10 -13.92
N HIS A 98 -11.26 22.25 -12.63
CA HIS A 98 -9.92 21.92 -12.12
C HIS A 98 -9.67 20.41 -12.00
N PHE A 99 -10.69 19.56 -12.10
CA PHE A 99 -10.58 18.10 -11.96
C PHE A 99 -10.54 17.38 -13.31
N GLY A 100 -10.27 18.08 -14.41
CA GLY A 100 -10.06 17.45 -15.72
C GLY A 100 -8.96 16.40 -15.67
N GLY A 101 -9.27 15.16 -16.09
CA GLY A 101 -8.34 14.03 -16.02
C GLY A 101 -8.26 13.31 -14.67
N PHE A 102 -9.14 13.63 -13.71
CA PHE A 102 -9.21 12.93 -12.42
C PHE A 102 -9.73 11.49 -12.55
N THR A 103 -10.72 11.26 -13.43
CA THR A 103 -11.28 9.92 -13.65
C THR A 103 -10.23 8.99 -14.24
N PHE A 104 -9.93 7.92 -13.52
CA PHE A 104 -8.98 6.90 -13.91
C PHE A 104 -9.56 5.50 -13.70
N GLU A 105 -9.39 4.63 -14.69
CA GLU A 105 -9.70 3.21 -14.59
C GLU A 105 -8.45 2.38 -14.89
N ARG A 106 -8.16 1.41 -14.03
CA ARG A 106 -7.01 0.53 -14.21
C ARG A 106 -7.31 -0.50 -15.31
N ARG A 107 -6.61 -0.37 -16.45
CA ARG A 107 -6.89 -1.16 -17.67
C ARG A 107 -6.65 -2.66 -17.50
N ASP A 108 -5.66 -3.05 -16.70
CA ASP A 108 -5.35 -4.44 -16.35
C ASP A 108 -6.51 -5.11 -15.60
N ILE A 109 -7.13 -4.42 -14.62
CA ILE A 109 -8.28 -4.94 -13.87
C ILE A 109 -9.49 -5.13 -14.78
N LEU A 110 -9.78 -4.16 -15.65
CA LEU A 110 -10.88 -4.25 -16.62
C LEU A 110 -10.70 -5.47 -17.55
N SER A 111 -9.47 -5.71 -17.99
CA SER A 111 -9.17 -6.90 -18.82
C SER A 111 -9.41 -8.21 -18.09
N MET A 112 -9.12 -8.29 -16.78
CA MET A 112 -9.38 -9.48 -15.97
C MET A 112 -10.88 -9.68 -15.69
N GLN A 113 -11.62 -8.61 -15.41
CA GLN A 113 -13.06 -8.66 -15.19
C GLN A 113 -13.82 -9.10 -16.44
N ASN A 114 -13.48 -8.57 -17.61
CA ASN A 114 -14.07 -8.98 -18.89
C ASN A 114 -13.81 -10.48 -19.16
N LYS A 115 -12.58 -10.95 -18.89
CA LYS A 115 -12.23 -12.37 -19.03
C LYS A 115 -12.99 -13.28 -18.07
N LEU A 116 -13.26 -12.83 -16.84
CA LEU A 116 -14.09 -13.54 -15.85
C LEU A 116 -15.59 -13.54 -16.23
N GLN A 117 -16.09 -12.50 -16.88
CA GLN A 117 -17.46 -12.46 -17.38
C GLN A 117 -17.65 -13.42 -18.56
N GLU A 118 -16.72 -13.42 -19.52
CA GLU A 118 -16.77 -14.34 -20.68
C GLU A 118 -16.73 -15.83 -20.28
N THR A 119 -15.97 -16.19 -19.25
CA THR A 119 -15.91 -17.58 -18.75
C THR A 119 -17.21 -18.00 -18.06
N LYS A 120 -17.85 -17.08 -17.31
CA LYS A 120 -19.18 -17.31 -16.72
C LYS A 120 -20.28 -17.43 -17.78
N SER A 121 -20.22 -16.65 -18.86
CA SER A 121 -21.19 -16.71 -19.98
C SER A 121 -21.08 -17.97 -20.85
N LYS A 122 -19.90 -18.59 -20.91
CA LYS A 122 -19.69 -19.87 -21.63
C LYS A 122 -20.15 -21.08 -20.80
N SER A 123 -19.96 -21.04 -19.48
CA SER A 123 -20.42 -22.09 -18.56
C SER A 123 -21.95 -22.21 -18.50
N SER A 124 -22.69 -21.09 -18.56
CA SER A 124 -24.17 -21.10 -18.56
C SER A 124 -24.79 -21.58 -19.87
N LYS A 125 -24.07 -21.52 -21.00
CA LYS A 125 -24.53 -22.04 -22.30
C LYS A 125 -24.32 -23.55 -22.49
N SER A 126 -23.48 -24.19 -21.68
CA SER A 126 -23.17 -25.63 -21.81
C SER A 126 -24.04 -26.54 -20.92
N LYS A 127 -25.02 -25.97 -20.21
CA LYS A 127 -25.97 -26.70 -19.33
C LYS A 127 -27.39 -26.79 -19.90
N LYS A 128 -27.56 -26.58 -21.21
CA LYS A 128 -28.82 -26.77 -21.92
C LYS A 128 -28.68 -27.86 -22.97
#